data_AF-A0A6G6Y864-F1
#
_entry.id   AF-A0A6G6Y864-F1
#
_cell.length_a   1.000
_cell.length_b   1.000
_cell.length_c   1.000
_cell.angle_alpha   90.00
_cell.angle_beta   90.00
_cell.angle_gamma   90.00
#
_symmetry.space_group_name_H-M   'P 1'
#
loop_
_entity.id
_entity.type
_entity.pdbx_description
1 polymer ?
#
loop_
_entity_poly.entity_id
_entity_poly.type
_entity_poly.pdbx_seq_one_letter_code
_entity_poly.pdbx_strand_id
1 'polypeptide(L)'
;MEQLSPAYFSAIATQTGNIAAFLGGFAATYLATLLTLTKPSRIASITIGCAAIAAICFIISVAAATTLVAMLHPEAPAHIADNGVLLPRVLMALPFALGMCALLGSIGASGWLRSRRTGWTTSIAAGIGLVAILPLIVG
;
A
#
# COMPACT_ATOMS: atom_id res chain seq x y z
N MET A 1 22.18 7.05 19.15
CA MET A 1 21.34 6.53 18.04
C MET A 1 22.26 5.72 17.16
N GLU A 2 22.07 4.41 17.12
CA GLU A 2 22.89 3.51 16.30
C GLU A 2 22.69 3.88 14.82
N GLN A 3 23.76 4.24 14.12
CA GLN A 3 23.69 4.54 12.68
C GLN A 3 23.46 3.21 11.94
N LEU A 4 22.20 2.93 11.63
CA LEU A 4 21.81 1.78 10.83
C LEU A 4 22.53 1.82 9.48
N SER A 5 23.05 0.67 9.04
CA SER A 5 23.83 0.58 7.81
C SER A 5 22.98 0.90 6.57
N PRO A 6 23.56 1.51 5.53
CA PRO A 6 22.87 1.74 4.25
C PRO A 6 22.29 0.44 3.65
N ALA A 7 23.01 -0.68 3.83
CA ALA A 7 22.58 -2.00 3.39
C ALA A 7 21.26 -2.44 4.05
N TYR A 8 21.07 -2.14 5.34
CA TYR A 8 19.82 -2.45 6.05
C TYR A 8 18.63 -1.68 5.46
N PHE A 9 18.79 -0.40 5.19
CA PHE A 9 17.73 0.41 4.58
C PHE A 9 17.40 -0.01 3.16
N SER A 10 18.41 -0.42 2.38
CA SER A 10 18.21 -0.98 1.05
C SER A 10 17.43 -2.30 1.10
N ALA A 11 17.73 -3.17 2.07
CA ALA A 11 17.00 -4.42 2.27
C ALA A 11 15.53 -4.19 2.63
N ILE A 12 15.24 -3.27 3.57
CA ILE A 12 13.86 -2.88 3.90
C ILE A 12 13.15 -2.34 2.66
N ALA A 13 13.78 -1.39 1.95
CA ALA A 13 13.18 -0.79 0.77
C ALA A 13 12.85 -1.85 -0.29
N THR A 14 13.75 -2.81 -0.52
CA THR A 14 13.52 -3.92 -1.45
C THR A 14 12.32 -4.77 -1.02
N GLN A 15 12.23 -5.16 0.25
CA GLN A 15 11.13 -5.98 0.75
C GLN A 15 9.80 -5.24 0.71
N THR A 16 9.77 -3.99 1.19
CA THR A 16 8.59 -3.13 1.13
C THR A 16 8.13 -2.90 -0.30
N GLY A 17 9.07 -2.63 -1.22
CA GLY A 17 8.79 -2.48 -2.65
C GLY A 17 8.16 -3.75 -3.26
N ASN A 18 8.69 -4.93 -2.95
CA ASN A 18 8.14 -6.20 -3.45
C ASN A 18 6.71 -6.46 -2.92
N ILE A 19 6.48 -6.21 -1.63
CA ILE A 19 5.14 -6.36 -1.03
C ILE A 19 4.18 -5.35 -1.63
N ALA A 20 4.61 -4.10 -1.79
CA ALA A 20 3.81 -3.05 -2.42
C ALA A 20 3.45 -3.40 -3.87
N ALA A 21 4.39 -3.93 -4.65
CA ALA A 21 4.14 -4.34 -6.03
C ALA A 21 3.10 -5.47 -6.10
N PHE A 22 3.21 -6.47 -5.23
CA PHE A 22 2.23 -7.56 -5.13
C PHE A 22 0.83 -7.04 -4.75
N LEU A 23 0.73 -6.25 -3.68
CA LEU A 23 -0.55 -5.69 -3.21
C LEU A 23 -1.14 -4.69 -4.20
N GLY A 24 -0.31 -3.92 -4.90
CA GLY A 24 -0.71 -3.00 -5.96
C GLY A 24 -1.31 -3.74 -7.16
N GLY A 25 -0.70 -4.84 -7.59
CA GLY A 25 -1.24 -5.73 -8.62
C GLY A 25 -2.58 -6.32 -8.22
N PHE A 26 -2.68 -6.85 -6.99
CA PHE A 26 -3.94 -7.34 -6.43
C PHE A 26 -5.02 -6.25 -6.41
N ALA A 27 -4.70 -5.05 -5.92
CA ALA A 27 -5.65 -3.93 -5.84
C ALA A 27 -6.14 -3.49 -7.23
N ALA A 28 -5.27 -3.48 -8.24
CA ALA A 28 -5.64 -3.13 -9.61
C ALA A 28 -6.57 -4.18 -10.25
N THR A 29 -6.27 -5.47 -10.10
CA THR A 29 -7.16 -6.55 -10.58
C THR A 29 -8.49 -6.53 -9.84
N TYR A 30 -8.47 -6.26 -8.54
CA TYR A 30 -9.66 -6.16 -7.73
C TYR A 30 -10.55 -4.97 -8.15
N LEU A 31 -9.95 -3.81 -8.40
CA LEU A 31 -10.61 -2.64 -8.97
C LEU A 31 -11.28 -2.96 -10.32
N ALA A 32 -10.56 -3.60 -11.24
CA ALA A 32 -11.11 -4.00 -12.53
C ALA A 32 -12.31 -4.95 -12.39
N THR A 33 -12.22 -5.89 -11.45
CA THR A 33 -13.32 -6.81 -11.12
C THR A 33 -14.54 -6.06 -10.57
N LEU A 34 -14.32 -5.08 -9.69
CA LEU A 34 -15.42 -4.27 -9.15
C LEU A 34 -16.10 -3.42 -10.22
N LEU A 35 -15.32 -2.80 -11.11
CA LEU A 35 -15.84 -1.99 -12.22
C LEU A 35 -16.65 -2.80 -13.24
N THR A 36 -16.33 -4.09 -13.40
CA THR A 36 -16.97 -4.96 -14.40
C THR A 36 -18.19 -5.70 -13.85
N LEU A 37 -18.14 -6.15 -12.59
CA LEU A 37 -19.14 -7.07 -12.04
C LEU A 37 -20.15 -6.39 -11.10
N THR A 38 -19.89 -5.16 -10.66
CA THR A 38 -20.72 -4.52 -9.63
C THR A 38 -21.75 -3.57 -10.24
N LYS A 39 -23.00 -3.66 -9.76
CA LYS A 39 -24.04 -2.68 -10.10
C LYS A 39 -23.76 -1.32 -9.44
N PRO A 40 -24.07 -0.21 -10.12
CA PRO A 40 -23.86 1.12 -9.56
C PRO A 40 -24.65 1.30 -8.26
N SER A 41 -23.94 1.67 -7.20
CA SER A 41 -24.51 1.99 -5.89
C SER A 41 -23.50 2.82 -5.11
N ARG A 42 -23.95 3.50 -4.05
CA ARG A 42 -23.06 4.30 -3.19
C ARG A 42 -21.94 3.46 -2.58
N ILE A 43 -22.26 2.23 -2.17
CA ILE A 43 -21.28 1.29 -1.61
C ILE A 43 -20.28 0.89 -2.69
N ALA A 44 -20.73 0.60 -3.92
CA ALA A 44 -19.84 0.27 -5.04
C ALA A 44 -18.85 1.41 -5.31
N SER A 45 -19.31 2.66 -5.35
CA SER A 45 -18.44 3.82 -5.55
C SER A 45 -17.37 3.97 -4.46
N ILE A 46 -17.72 3.74 -3.19
CA ILE A 46 -16.77 3.79 -2.08
C ILE A 46 -15.75 2.65 -2.21
N THR A 47 -16.21 1.41 -2.43
CA THR A 47 -15.33 0.24 -2.59
C THR A 47 -14.34 0.43 -3.74
N ILE A 48 -14.83 0.89 -4.90
CA ILE A 48 -14.02 1.18 -6.09
C ILE A 48 -13.01 2.29 -5.78
N GLY A 49 -13.45 3.39 -5.16
CA GLY A 49 -12.57 4.51 -4.79
C GLY A 49 -11.44 4.05 -3.85
N CYS A 50 -11.76 3.26 -2.83
CA CYS A 50 -10.76 2.70 -1.92
C CYS A 50 -9.78 1.76 -2.62
N ALA A 51 -10.23 0.91 -3.55
CA ALA A 51 -9.35 0.04 -4.33
C ALA A 51 -8.41 0.82 -5.24
N ALA A 52 -8.91 1.87 -5.91
CA ALA A 52 -8.11 2.76 -6.73
C ALA A 52 -7.05 3.53 -5.92
N ILE A 53 -7.44 4.08 -4.77
CA ILE A 53 -6.51 4.76 -3.85
C ILE A 53 -5.43 3.77 -3.40
N ALA A 54 -5.80 2.55 -3.01
CA ALA A 54 -4.84 1.53 -2.62
C ALA A 54 -3.82 1.22 -3.72
N ALA A 55 -4.29 0.97 -4.95
CA ALA A 55 -3.42 0.69 -6.09
C ALA A 55 -2.43 1.83 -6.35
N ILE A 56 -2.91 3.08 -6.38
CA ILE A 56 -2.07 4.26 -6.61
C ILE A 56 -1.04 4.42 -5.48
N CYS A 57 -1.47 4.29 -4.24
CA CYS A 57 -0.60 4.36 -3.07
C CYS A 57 0.52 3.31 -3.12
N PHE A 58 0.20 2.07 -3.50
CA PHE A 58 1.22 1.02 -3.65
C PHE A 58 2.15 1.29 -4.83
N ILE A 59 1.67 1.80 -5.96
CA ILE A 59 2.53 2.21 -7.09
C ILE A 59 3.53 3.29 -6.66
N ILE A 60 3.08 4.31 -5.93
CA ILE A 60 3.96 5.36 -5.40
C ILE A 60 5.00 4.74 -4.46
N SER A 61 4.58 3.85 -3.56
CA SER A 61 5.50 3.16 -2.65
C SER A 61 6.55 2.32 -3.38
N VAL A 62 6.19 1.63 -4.46
CA VAL A 62 7.13 0.86 -5.30
C VAL A 62 8.16 1.80 -5.92
N ALA A 63 7.71 2.87 -6.58
CA ALA A 63 8.62 3.83 -7.22
C ALA A 63 9.60 4.45 -6.22
N ALA A 64 9.11 4.82 -5.04
CA ALA A 64 9.92 5.38 -3.97
C ALA A 64 10.91 4.36 -3.39
N ALA A 65 10.48 3.11 -3.19
CA ALA A 65 11.34 2.01 -2.76
C ALA A 65 12.48 1.73 -3.76
N THR A 66 12.16 1.61 -5.05
CA THR A 66 13.16 1.41 -6.12
C THR A 66 14.16 2.56 -6.17
N THR A 67 13.67 3.80 -6.04
CA THR A 67 14.53 4.99 -5.99
C THR A 67 15.46 4.94 -4.78
N LEU A 68 14.95 4.60 -3.61
CA LEU A 68 15.74 4.49 -2.38
C LEU A 68 16.81 3.39 -2.48
N VAL A 69 16.48 2.23 -3.07
CA VAL A 69 17.46 1.15 -3.33
C VAL A 69 18.56 1.62 -4.27
N ALA A 70 18.21 2.33 -5.35
CA ALA A 70 19.19 2.85 -6.30
C ALA A 70 20.14 3.87 -5.66
N MET A 71 19.61 4.77 -4.80
CA MET A 71 20.39 5.79 -4.10
C MET A 71 21.33 5.21 -3.04
N LEU A 72 20.94 4.09 -2.41
CA LEU A 72 21.73 3.42 -1.38
C LEU A 72 22.74 2.41 -1.96
N HIS A 73 22.79 2.25 -3.29
CA HIS A 73 23.68 1.30 -3.92
C HIS A 73 25.14 1.81 -3.88
N PRO A 74 26.15 0.97 -3.58
CA PRO A 74 27.55 1.39 -3.51
C PRO A 74 28.09 2.00 -4.81
N GLU A 75 27.53 1.59 -5.95
CA GLU A 75 27.91 2.07 -7.29
C GLU A 75 27.01 3.22 -7.80
N ALA A 76 26.19 3.82 -6.92
CA ALA A 76 25.32 4.92 -7.30
C ALA A 76 26.16 6.13 -7.79
N PRO A 77 25.83 6.73 -8.95
CA PRO A 77 26.43 7.98 -9.38
C PRO A 77 26.26 9.08 -8.32
N ALA A 78 27.27 9.95 -8.15
CA ALA A 78 27.27 11.00 -7.12
C ALA A 78 26.02 11.89 -7.16
N HIS A 79 25.55 12.27 -8.37
CA HIS A 79 24.33 13.07 -8.55
C HIS A 79 23.03 12.38 -8.08
N ILE A 80 23.05 11.05 -7.89
CA ILE A 80 21.93 10.27 -7.36
C ILE A 80 22.12 10.04 -5.87
N ALA A 81 23.34 9.74 -5.42
CA ALA A 81 23.68 9.51 -4.02
C ALA A 81 23.54 10.76 -3.14
N ASP A 82 23.82 11.94 -3.71
CA ASP A 82 23.74 13.22 -2.99
C ASP A 82 22.30 13.74 -2.83
N ASN A 83 21.33 13.15 -3.55
CA ASN A 83 19.93 13.47 -3.32
C ASN A 83 19.52 12.95 -1.92
N GLY A 84 18.88 13.78 -1.12
CA GLY A 84 18.51 13.39 0.24
C GLY A 84 17.60 12.16 0.28
N VAL A 85 17.96 11.16 1.09
CA VAL A 85 17.20 9.89 1.24
C VAL A 85 15.86 10.04 1.97
N LEU A 86 15.59 11.21 2.57
CA LEU A 86 14.39 11.45 3.37
C LEU A 86 13.11 11.39 2.53
N LEU A 87 13.11 12.00 1.35
CA LEU A 87 11.92 12.07 0.51
C LEU A 87 11.48 10.68 0.00
N PRO A 88 12.37 9.85 -0.59
CA PRO A 88 12.02 8.48 -0.96
C PRO A 88 11.54 7.63 0.22
N ARG A 89 12.11 7.82 1.42
CA ARG A 89 11.63 7.12 2.63
C ARG A 89 10.18 7.47 2.98
N VAL A 90 9.85 8.75 2.99
CA VAL A 90 8.50 9.22 3.32
C VAL A 90 7.50 8.78 2.25
N LEU A 91 7.86 8.90 0.98
CA LEU A 91 7.03 8.47 -0.15
C LEU A 91 6.94 6.94 -0.31
N MET A 92 7.82 6.19 0.35
CA MET A 92 7.66 4.75 0.49
C MET A 92 6.70 4.44 1.65
N ALA A 93 7.00 4.92 2.86
CA ALA A 93 6.30 4.52 4.07
C ALA A 93 4.85 5.02 4.14
N LEU A 94 4.60 6.32 3.90
CA LEU A 94 3.26 6.90 4.05
C LEU A 94 2.27 6.34 3.02
N PRO A 95 2.59 6.29 1.72
CA PRO A 95 1.70 5.68 0.73
C PRO A 95 1.52 4.19 0.99
N PHE A 96 2.53 3.44 1.42
CA PHE A 96 2.36 2.04 1.78
C PHE A 96 1.31 1.85 2.89
N ALA A 97 1.43 2.63 3.97
CA ALA A 97 0.47 2.62 5.08
C ALA A 97 -0.95 3.01 4.64
N LEU A 98 -1.09 4.12 3.91
CA LEU A 98 -2.37 4.57 3.37
C LEU A 98 -2.99 3.54 2.41
N GLY A 99 -2.15 2.90 1.59
CA GLY A 99 -2.56 1.85 0.65
C GLY A 99 -3.13 0.64 1.37
N MET A 100 -2.50 0.19 2.46
CA MET A 100 -3.03 -0.89 3.30
C MET A 100 -4.39 -0.52 3.91
N CYS A 101 -4.52 0.67 4.49
CA CYS A 101 -5.78 1.14 5.07
C CYS A 101 -6.90 1.22 4.01
N ALA A 102 -6.58 1.77 2.83
CA ALA A 102 -7.53 1.88 1.73
C ALA A 102 -7.94 0.49 1.19
N LEU A 103 -7.00 -0.45 1.08
CA LEU A 103 -7.28 -1.81 0.62
C LEU A 103 -8.19 -2.55 1.61
N LEU A 104 -7.90 -2.47 2.91
CA LEU A 104 -8.77 -3.02 3.96
C LEU A 104 -10.15 -2.39 3.94
N GLY A 105 -10.24 -1.07 3.77
CA GLY A 105 -11.51 -0.36 3.62
C GLY A 105 -12.33 -0.88 2.43
N SER A 106 -11.67 -1.10 1.29
CA SER A 106 -12.30 -1.67 0.10
C SER A 106 -12.79 -3.10 0.35
N ILE A 107 -11.94 -3.98 0.89
CA ILE A 107 -12.32 -5.37 1.21
C ILE A 107 -13.48 -5.39 2.21
N GLY A 108 -13.44 -4.57 3.26
CA GLY A 108 -14.50 -4.47 4.26
C GLY A 108 -15.84 -4.06 3.66
N ALA A 109 -15.84 -3.03 2.81
CA ALA A 109 -17.02 -2.52 2.13
C ALA A 109 -17.57 -3.50 1.07
N SER A 110 -16.73 -4.37 0.51
CA SER A 110 -17.10 -5.25 -0.61
C SER A 110 -18.18 -6.28 -0.29
N GLY A 111 -18.23 -6.82 0.93
CA GLY A 111 -19.23 -7.81 1.31
C GLY A 111 -20.65 -7.25 1.25
N TRP A 112 -20.80 -5.94 1.45
CA TRP A 112 -22.08 -5.22 1.38
C TRP A 112 -22.61 -5.09 -0.05
N LEU A 113 -21.77 -5.29 -1.07
CA LEU A 113 -22.20 -5.34 -2.48
C LEU A 113 -23.02 -6.61 -2.78
N ARG A 114 -22.84 -7.66 -1.98
CA ARG A 114 -23.49 -8.96 -2.18
C ARG A 114 -24.65 -9.20 -1.23
N SER A 115 -24.41 -9.13 0.08
CA SER A 115 -25.44 -9.39 1.09
C SER A 115 -25.06 -8.83 2.45
N ARG A 116 -26.04 -8.64 3.35
CA ARG A 116 -25.77 -8.19 4.74
C ARG A 116 -24.89 -9.17 5.51
N ARG A 117 -25.08 -10.48 5.32
CA ARG A 117 -24.29 -11.51 6.02
C ARG A 117 -22.82 -11.45 5.60
N THR A 118 -22.57 -11.35 4.29
CA THR A 118 -21.20 -11.20 3.76
C THR A 118 -20.59 -9.87 4.18
N GLY A 119 -21.37 -8.78 4.18
CA GLY A 119 -20.94 -7.45 4.63
C GLY A 119 -20.40 -7.47 6.06
N TRP A 120 -21.10 -8.12 7.00
CA TRP A 120 -20.59 -8.29 8.36
C TRP A 120 -19.29 -9.08 8.42
N THR A 121 -19.21 -10.21 7.70
CA THR A 121 -17.99 -11.04 7.71
C THR A 121 -16.77 -10.27 7.18
N THR A 122 -16.90 -9.55 6.07
CA THR A 122 -15.78 -8.79 5.49
C THR A 122 -15.43 -7.57 6.33
N SER A 123 -16.42 -6.88 6.91
CA SER A 123 -16.19 -5.69 7.74
C SER A 123 -15.51 -6.05 9.06
N ILE A 124 -15.91 -7.16 9.70
CA ILE A 124 -15.25 -7.64 10.92
C ILE A 124 -13.81 -8.05 10.60
N ALA A 125 -13.59 -8.83 9.55
CA ALA A 125 -12.24 -9.22 9.14
C ALA A 125 -11.35 -8.00 8.82
N ALA A 126 -11.86 -7.03 8.07
CA ALA A 126 -11.16 -5.79 7.75
C ALA A 126 -10.90 -4.94 9.01
N GLY A 127 -11.86 -4.89 9.94
CA GLY A 127 -11.71 -4.20 11.22
C GLY A 127 -10.62 -4.80 12.09
N ILE A 128 -10.57 -6.13 12.22
CA ILE A 128 -9.50 -6.83 12.94
C ILE A 128 -8.15 -6.56 12.27
N GLY A 129 -8.08 -6.65 10.94
CA GLY A 129 -6.86 -6.33 10.18
C GLY A 129 -6.38 -4.91 10.41
N LEU A 130 -7.30 -3.94 10.43
CA LEU A 130 -6.98 -2.53 10.67
C LEU A 130 -6.45 -2.31 12.08
N VAL A 131 -7.11 -2.88 13.10
CA VAL A 131 -6.66 -2.81 14.50
C VAL A 131 -5.28 -3.43 14.69
N ALA A 132 -4.99 -4.53 13.98
CA ALA A 132 -3.67 -5.17 14.05
C ALA A 132 -2.56 -4.35 13.37
N ILE A 133 -2.88 -3.66 12.27
CA ILE A 133 -1.87 -2.91 11.48
C ILE A 133 -1.65 -1.49 12.02
N LEU A 134 -2.66 -0.83 12.60
CA LEU A 134 -2.55 0.55 13.08
C LEU A 134 -1.36 0.81 14.04
N PRO A 135 -1.10 -0.04 15.06
CA PRO A 135 0.07 0.13 15.93
C PRO A 135 1.40 0.03 15.18
N LEU A 136 1.47 -0.78 14.11
CA LEU A 136 2.68 -0.94 13.30
C LEU A 136 2.94 0.23 12.34
N ILE A 137 1.90 1.03 12.07
CA ILE A 137 2.02 2.24 11.24
C ILE A 137 2.40 3.46 12.10
N VAL A 138 1.87 3.53 13.33
CA VAL A 138 1.99 4.72 14.20
C VAL A 138 3.13 4.61 15.21
N GLY A 139 3.49 3.39 15.62
CA GLY A 139 4.59 3.11 16.55
C GLY A 139 5.94 3.01 15.86
#